data_AF-A0A7V8YSA3-F1
#
_entry.id   AF-A0A7V8YSA3-F1
#
_cell.length_a   1.000
_cell.length_b   1.000
_cell.length_c   1.000
_cell.angle_alpha   90.00
_cell.angle_beta   90.00
_cell.angle_gamma   90.00
#
_symmetry.space_group_name_H-M   'P 1'
#
loop_
_entity.id
_entity.type
_entity.pdbx_description
1 polymer ?
#
loop_
_entity_poly.entity_id
_entity_poly.type
_entity_poly.pdbx_seq_one_letter_code
_entity_poly.pdbx_strand_id
1 'polypeptide(L)'
;MERSLTNESLSGSWLSTRLGVGTQRLDAMRRAGELLGVRRPGGQDYLYPAWQFAPNGKPLTVVSRLVAAGREAGLSDERLYEVLASRAGISGSDRLVDALRDGRDDYVLGVIRSAT
;
A
#
# COMPACT_ATOMS: atom_id res chain seq x y z
N MET A 1 -14.43 -4.32 -6.98
CA MET A 1 -13.26 -3.78 -6.24
C MET A 1 -12.34 -2.90 -7.11
N GLU A 2 -12.39 -2.95 -8.45
CA GLU A 2 -11.46 -2.22 -9.34
C GLU A 2 -11.58 -0.68 -9.37
N ARG A 3 -12.79 -0.14 -9.14
CA ARG A 3 -13.03 1.31 -9.20
C ARG A 3 -12.36 2.10 -8.07
N SER A 4 -12.21 1.49 -6.90
CA SER A 4 -11.50 2.13 -5.79
C SER A 4 -10.01 2.19 -6.11
N LEU A 5 -9.32 1.05 -6.26
CA LEU A 5 -7.86 1.02 -6.49
C LEU A 5 -7.38 2.03 -7.54
N THR A 6 -8.04 2.13 -8.70
CA THR A 6 -7.61 3.03 -9.78
C THR A 6 -7.77 4.52 -9.44
N ASN A 7 -8.79 4.89 -8.65
CA ASN A 7 -9.09 6.29 -8.33
C ASN A 7 -8.24 6.85 -7.17
N GLU A 8 -7.76 5.96 -6.29
CA GLU A 8 -7.02 6.30 -5.07
C GLU A 8 -5.56 5.82 -5.15
N SER A 9 -5.11 5.34 -6.31
CA SER A 9 -3.72 4.98 -6.59
C SER A 9 -3.12 5.83 -7.70
N LEU A 10 -1.81 5.99 -7.61
CA LEU A 10 -0.98 6.78 -8.51
C LEU A 10 -0.20 5.83 -9.43
N SER A 11 0.00 6.22 -10.68
CA SER A 11 0.83 5.43 -11.60
C SER A 11 2.32 5.60 -11.29
N GLY A 12 3.12 4.57 -11.59
CA GLY A 12 4.58 4.63 -11.42
C GLY A 12 5.24 5.76 -12.20
N SER A 13 4.71 6.12 -13.37
CA SER A 13 5.17 7.25 -14.17
C SER A 13 4.96 8.58 -13.45
N TRP A 14 3.78 8.79 -12.84
CA TRP A 14 3.51 10.00 -12.06
C TRP A 14 4.37 10.06 -10.81
N LEU A 15 4.58 8.92 -10.14
CA LEU A 15 5.41 8.85 -8.93
C LEU A 15 6.88 9.17 -9.24
N SER A 16 7.39 8.64 -10.36
CA SER A 16 8.74 8.92 -10.85
C SER A 16 8.94 10.42 -11.09
N THR A 17 7.99 11.07 -11.78
CA THR A 17 8.03 12.52 -12.01
C THR A 17 7.91 13.31 -10.71
N ARG A 18 6.99 12.94 -9.81
CA ARG A 18 6.75 13.68 -8.56
C ARG A 18 7.91 13.59 -7.59
N LEU A 19 8.51 12.41 -7.44
CA LEU A 19 9.66 12.19 -6.56
C LEU A 19 10.98 12.62 -7.21
N GLY A 20 10.98 12.91 -8.52
CA GLY A 20 12.19 13.19 -9.28
C GLY A 20 13.14 11.98 -9.34
N VAL A 21 12.60 10.77 -9.21
CA VAL A 21 13.37 9.52 -9.20
C VAL A 21 13.17 8.77 -10.51
N GLY A 22 14.24 8.20 -11.06
CA GLY A 22 14.14 7.33 -12.23
C GLY A 22 13.41 6.02 -11.92
N THR A 23 12.86 5.36 -12.94
CA THR A 23 12.14 4.08 -12.83
C THR A 23 12.94 3.00 -12.08
N GLN A 24 14.27 2.98 -12.25
CA GLN A 24 15.14 2.04 -11.52
C GLN A 24 15.16 2.29 -10.01
N ARG A 25 15.17 3.56 -9.60
CA ARG A 25 15.12 3.94 -8.18
C ARG A 25 13.73 3.62 -7.61
N LEU A 26 12.67 3.87 -8.37
CA LEU A 26 11.32 3.49 -7.99
C LEU A 26 11.16 1.97 -7.80
N ASP A 27 11.72 1.16 -8.72
CA ASP A 27 11.72 -0.29 -8.59
C ASP A 27 12.56 -0.77 -7.39
N ALA A 28 13.71 -0.12 -7.14
CA ALA A 28 14.52 -0.41 -5.96
C ALA A 28 13.76 -0.14 -4.65
N MET A 29 13.05 0.98 -4.54
CA MET A 29 12.21 1.30 -3.37
C MET A 29 11.08 0.29 -3.19
N ARG A 30 10.42 -0.11 -4.28
CA ARG A 30 9.38 -1.17 -4.26
C ARG A 30 9.97 -2.51 -3.79
N ARG A 31 11.13 -2.92 -4.33
CA ARG A 31 11.79 -4.18 -3.94
C ARG A 31 12.25 -4.17 -2.49
N ALA A 32 12.78 -3.04 -2.02
CA ALA A 32 13.14 -2.81 -0.63
C ALA A 32 11.92 -2.80 0.31
N GLY A 33 10.70 -2.74 -0.22
CA GLY A 33 9.47 -2.67 0.55
C GLY A 33 9.17 -1.28 1.10
N GLU A 34 9.89 -0.25 0.66
CA GLU A 34 9.59 1.15 1.02
C GLU A 34 8.28 1.63 0.40
N LEU A 35 7.84 0.99 -0.68
CA LEU A 35 6.61 1.29 -1.40
C LEU A 35 5.81 0.01 -1.64
N LEU A 36 4.51 0.09 -1.40
CA LEU A 36 3.56 -0.92 -1.83
C LEU A 36 3.17 -0.66 -3.30
N GLY A 37 3.61 -1.55 -4.18
CA GLY A 37 3.25 -1.54 -5.60
C GLY A 37 2.24 -2.66 -5.87
N VAL A 38 1.00 -2.28 -6.19
CA VAL A 38 -0.09 -3.22 -6.48
C VAL A 38 -0.21 -3.38 -7.98
N ARG A 39 -0.18 -4.62 -8.48
CA ARG A 39 -0.35 -4.86 -9.92
C ARG A 39 -1.76 -4.50 -10.34
N ARG A 40 -1.90 -3.73 -11.43
CA ARG A 40 -3.21 -3.40 -11.96
C ARG A 40 -3.88 -4.68 -12.49
N PRO A 41 -5.13 -4.99 -12.11
CA PRO A 41 -5.86 -6.10 -12.71
C PRO A 41 -6.02 -5.86 -14.22
N GLY A 42 -5.60 -6.84 -15.02
CA GLY A 42 -5.61 -6.75 -16.48
C GLY A 42 -4.46 -5.92 -17.10
N GLY A 43 -3.48 -5.48 -16.32
CA GLY A 43 -2.33 -4.68 -16.79
C GLY A 43 -0.97 -5.19 -16.32
N GLN A 44 0.10 -4.69 -16.96
CA GLN A 44 1.49 -4.91 -16.53
C GLN A 44 1.99 -3.81 -15.58
N ASP A 45 1.24 -2.70 -15.47
CA ASP A 45 1.60 -1.56 -14.64
C ASP A 45 1.36 -1.80 -13.16
N TYR A 46 2.24 -1.20 -12.34
CA TYR A 46 2.08 -1.10 -10.91
C TYR A 46 1.40 0.21 -10.54
N LEU A 47 0.41 0.10 -9.67
CA LEU A 47 -0.30 1.20 -9.04
C LEU A 47 0.21 1.37 -7.60
N TYR A 48 0.39 2.61 -7.20
CA TYR A 48 0.93 3.01 -5.91
C TYR A 48 -0.19 3.71 -5.13
N PRO A 49 -0.80 3.08 -4.12
CA PRO A 49 -1.90 3.67 -3.39
C PRO A 49 -1.51 5.03 -2.77
N ALA A 50 -2.34 6.06 -2.96
CA ALA A 50 -2.04 7.42 -2.54
C ALA A 50 -1.98 7.58 -1.02
N TRP A 51 -2.71 6.74 -0.27
CA TRP A 51 -2.71 6.74 1.20
C TRP A 51 -1.34 6.43 1.79
N GLN A 52 -0.46 5.76 1.04
CA GLN A 52 0.89 5.41 1.50
C GLN A 52 1.82 6.63 1.53
N PHE A 53 1.43 7.75 0.94
CA PHE A 53 2.20 8.99 0.92
C PHE A 53 1.63 9.98 1.93
N ALA A 54 2.51 10.59 2.72
CA ALA A 54 2.19 11.75 3.53
C ALA A 54 1.86 12.97 2.65
N PRO A 55 1.26 14.03 3.22
CA PRO A 55 0.98 15.28 2.49
C PRO A 55 2.21 15.92 1.85
N ASN A 56 3.39 15.68 2.42
CA ASN A 56 4.69 16.12 1.88
C ASN A 56 5.16 15.31 0.66
N GLY A 57 4.39 14.31 0.21
CA GLY A 57 4.69 13.45 -0.93
C GLY A 57 5.67 12.32 -0.63
N LYS A 58 6.15 12.17 0.60
CA LYS A 58 7.05 11.08 0.99
C LYS A 58 6.25 9.84 1.41
N PRO A 59 6.76 8.62 1.14
CA PRO A 59 6.14 7.41 1.68
C PRO A 59 6.15 7.42 3.20
N LEU A 60 5.07 6.94 3.81
CA LEU A 60 4.95 6.80 5.26
C LEU A 60 5.89 5.70 5.74
N THR A 61 6.61 5.93 6.84
CA THR A 61 7.51 4.93 7.44
C THR A 61 6.78 3.63 7.81
N VAL A 62 5.48 3.72 8.12
CA VAL A 62 4.64 2.55 8.41
C VAL A 62 4.54 1.60 7.20
N VAL A 63 4.61 2.10 5.96
CA VAL A 63 4.49 1.27 4.74
C VAL A 63 5.55 0.19 4.70
N SER A 64 6.80 0.55 5.02
CA SER A 64 7.90 -0.42 5.10
C SER A 64 7.63 -1.53 6.12
N ARG A 65 7.04 -1.18 7.27
CA ARG A 65 6.64 -2.15 8.28
C ARG A 65 5.49 -3.05 7.82
N LEU A 66 4.49 -2.49 7.13
CA LEU A 66 3.35 -3.24 6.60
C LEU A 66 3.79 -4.23 5.52
N VAL A 67 4.66 -3.79 4.60
CA VAL A 67 5.21 -4.65 3.54
C VAL A 67 6.08 -5.75 4.14
N ALA A 68 6.92 -5.41 5.13
CA ALA A 68 7.71 -6.41 5.85
C ALA A 68 6.81 -7.44 6.53
N ALA A 69 5.80 -6.99 7.30
CA ALA A 69 4.86 -7.87 7.98
C ALA A 69 4.07 -8.76 7.00
N GLY A 70 3.64 -8.21 5.87
CA GLY A 70 2.97 -8.97 4.82
C GLY A 70 3.89 -10.05 4.23
N ARG A 71 5.15 -9.71 3.93
CA ARG A 71 6.13 -10.68 3.44
C ARG A 71 6.45 -11.77 4.48
N GLU A 72 6.58 -11.40 5.75
CA GLU A 72 6.76 -12.36 6.85
C GLU A 72 5.56 -13.32 6.98
N ALA A 73 4.35 -12.84 6.70
CA ALA A 73 3.13 -13.64 6.65
C ALA A 73 2.93 -14.41 5.31
N GLY A 74 3.86 -14.30 4.36
CA GLY A 74 3.76 -14.95 3.05
C GLY A 74 2.75 -14.30 2.09
N LEU A 75 2.28 -13.08 2.38
CA LEU A 75 1.33 -12.34 1.56
C LEU A 75 2.04 -11.60 0.42
N SER A 76 1.49 -11.72 -0.79
CA SER A 76 1.88 -10.88 -1.93
C SER A 76 1.45 -9.42 -1.73
N ASP A 77 2.13 -8.48 -2.38
CA ASP A 77 1.79 -7.04 -2.33
C ASP A 77 0.31 -6.77 -2.69
N GLU A 78 -0.24 -7.53 -3.65
CA GLU A 78 -1.65 -7.48 -4.04
C GLU A 78 -2.59 -7.91 -2.91
N ARG A 79 -2.27 -9.03 -2.22
CA ARG A 79 -3.08 -9.49 -1.09
C ARG A 79 -2.97 -8.59 0.12
N LEU A 80 -1.78 -8.06 0.38
CA LEU A 80 -1.57 -7.05 1.41
C LEU A 80 -2.44 -5.81 1.15
N TYR A 81 -2.48 -5.33 -0.10
CA TYR A 81 -3.39 -4.26 -0.47
C TYR A 81 -4.85 -4.64 -0.29
N GLU A 82 -5.28 -5.83 -0.72
CA GLU A 82 -6.66 -6.27 -0.55
C GLU A 82 -7.07 -6.30 0.93
N VAL A 83 -6.21 -6.78 1.82
CA VAL A 83 -6.45 -6.77 3.28
C VAL A 83 -6.59 -5.34 3.78
N LEU A 84 -5.68 -4.44 3.40
CA LEU A 84 -5.68 -3.03 3.82
C LEU A 84 -6.86 -2.24 3.25
N ALA A 85 -7.25 -2.52 2.01
CA ALA A 85 -8.39 -1.93 1.33
C ALA A 85 -9.72 -2.55 1.79
N SER A 86 -9.68 -3.73 2.41
CA SER A 86 -10.84 -4.36 3.00
C SER A 86 -11.34 -3.54 4.19
N ARG A 87 -12.66 -3.60 4.40
CA ARG A 87 -13.29 -2.98 5.56
C ARG A 87 -12.83 -3.71 6.81
N ALA A 88 -12.51 -2.93 7.85
CA ALA A 88 -12.16 -3.49 9.15
C ALA A 88 -13.44 -4.07 9.82
N GLY A 89 -13.79 -5.31 9.46
CA GLY A 89 -14.85 -6.10 10.10
C GLY A 89 -16.29 -5.84 9.60
N ILE A 90 -17.23 -6.56 10.22
CA ILE A 90 -18.66 -6.65 9.85
C ILE A 90 -19.45 -5.35 10.16
N SER A 91 -18.92 -4.51 11.05
CA SER A 91 -19.58 -3.28 11.52
C SER A 91 -18.77 -1.98 11.28
N GLY A 92 -17.55 -2.08 10.75
CA GLY A 92 -16.69 -0.93 10.49
C GLY A 92 -16.99 -0.34 9.11
N SER A 93 -17.46 0.91 9.06
CA SER A 93 -17.56 1.65 7.79
C SER A 93 -16.18 2.07 7.26
N ASP A 94 -15.17 2.14 8.14
CA ASP A 94 -13.80 2.56 7.86
C ASP A 94 -12.91 1.40 7.38
N ARG A 95 -12.01 1.71 6.45
CA ARG A 95 -11.03 0.75 5.93
C ARG A 95 -9.84 0.66 6.88
N LEU A 96 -9.06 -0.41 6.80
CA LEU A 96 -7.82 -0.53 7.57
C LEU A 96 -6.84 0.64 7.28
N VAL A 97 -6.88 1.18 6.06
CA VAL A 97 -6.12 2.39 5.69
C VAL A 97 -6.54 3.66 6.44
N ASP A 98 -7.79 3.76 6.91
CA ASP A 98 -8.25 4.88 7.71
C ASP A 98 -7.76 4.76 9.17
N ALA A 99 -7.69 3.53 9.69
CA ALA A 99 -7.07 3.25 10.98
C ALA A 99 -5.57 3.61 10.99
N LEU A 100 -4.86 3.41 9.88
CA LEU A 100 -3.46 3.88 9.74
C LEU A 100 -3.33 5.40 9.88
N ARG A 101 -4.29 6.17 9.34
CA ARG A 101 -4.29 7.64 9.44
C ARG A 101 -4.57 8.12 10.86
N ASP A 102 -5.35 7.35 11.60
CA ASP A 102 -5.70 7.59 13.00
C ASP A 102 -4.56 7.19 13.97
N GLY A 103 -3.41 6.73 13.45
CA GLY A 103 -2.27 6.30 14.26
C GLY A 103 -2.46 4.94 14.93
N ARG A 104 -3.39 4.11 14.43
CA ARG A 104 -3.62 2.74 14.89
C ARG A 104 -2.79 1.73 14.10
N ASP A 105 -1.49 2.01 13.92
CA ASP A 105 -0.59 1.16 13.15
C ASP A 105 -0.41 -0.24 13.76
N ASP A 106 -0.38 -0.35 15.09
CA ASP A 106 -0.24 -1.64 15.78
C ASP A 106 -1.44 -2.57 15.52
N TYR A 107 -2.66 -2.02 15.54
CA TYR A 107 -3.88 -2.74 15.19
C TYR A 107 -3.83 -3.29 13.76
N VAL A 108 -3.41 -2.45 12.81
CA VAL A 108 -3.32 -2.81 11.38
C VAL A 108 -2.27 -3.90 11.17
N LEU A 109 -1.12 -3.81 11.84
CA LEU A 109 -0.08 -4.84 11.81
C LEU A 109 -0.58 -6.18 12.38
N GLY A 110 -1.35 -6.14 13.47
CA GLY A 110 -1.98 -7.32 14.05
C GLY A 110 -2.92 -8.03 13.07
N VAL A 111 -3.75 -7.26 12.35
CA VAL A 111 -4.66 -7.80 11.33
C VAL A 111 -3.90 -8.42 10.16
N ILE A 112 -2.83 -7.78 9.66
CA ILE A 112 -2.01 -8.34 8.57
C ILE A 112 -1.40 -9.68 8.98
N ARG A 113 -0.84 -9.77 10.18
CA ARG A 113 -0.25 -11.01 10.71
C ARG A 113 -1.27 -12.14 10.85
N SER A 114 -2.53 -11.79 11.10
CA SER A 114 -3.64 -12.74 11.22
C SER A 114 -4.29 -13.12 9.87
N ALA A 115 -3.89 -12.50 8.76
CA ALA A 115 -4.48 -12.69 7.44
C ALA A 115 -3.78 -13.78 6.58
N THR A 116 -2.90 -14.57 7.19
CA THR A 116 -2.27 -15.78 6.62
C THR A 116 -3.28 -16.87 6.29
#